data_AF-C1BN61-F1
#
_entry.id   AF-C1BN61-F1
#
_cell.length_a   1.000
_cell.length_b   1.000
_cell.length_c   1.000
_cell.angle_alpha   90.00
_cell.angle_beta   90.00
_cell.angle_gamma   90.00
#
_symmetry.space_group_name_H-M   'P 1'
#
loop_
_entity.id
_entity.type
_entity.pdbx_description
1 polymer ?
#
loop_
_entity_poly.entity_id
_entity_poly.type
_entity_poly.pdbx_seq_one_letter_code
_entity_poly.pdbx_strand_id
1 'polypeptide(L)'
;MGCDGGTIPTRDELVRLKKKPEQKDKDSVRLYKWRHCSLSQEALSKPILACELGRLYNKESILRHLLDRKDPQKTDLPRSHLRGLKDTKELILTPNPALERSKDFRTGGDPNAAPFVCPITGLEMNGRFRFVFDWNTGRVISERAYKILKDDPADKILEENLIILNPEEEGDEIDTLKTKMESRRARQKAAKKSNKRSKNEVLDEEEAPSVVKKAKAAKDIKAPSKPSNDSSSASSSSSVQSDDSKSEVYKSIFSSHPKAQNQPKGNWVTFGPRYN
;
A
#
# COMPACT_ATOMS: atom_id res chain seq x y z
N MET A 1 72.57 5.40 37.63
CA MET A 1 71.69 6.16 36.71
C MET A 1 70.29 5.61 36.90
N GLY A 2 69.37 6.38 37.46
CA GLY A 2 68.02 5.91 37.78
C GLY A 2 67.01 7.02 37.51
N CYS A 3 66.29 6.90 36.40
CA CYS A 3 65.16 7.76 36.05
C CYS A 3 63.90 6.91 35.97
N ASP A 4 63.52 6.30 37.10
CA ASP A 4 62.17 5.76 37.30
C ASP A 4 61.28 6.86 37.89
N GLY A 5 61.06 7.90 37.07
CA GLY A 5 60.17 9.00 37.40
C GLY A 5 58.73 8.56 37.18
N GLY A 6 58.16 7.86 38.15
CA GLY A 6 56.81 7.30 38.09
C GLY A 6 55.80 8.31 37.55
N THR A 7 55.26 8.05 36.36
CA THR A 7 54.22 8.87 35.73
C THR A 7 52.99 8.90 36.61
N ILE A 8 52.67 10.09 37.14
CA ILE A 8 51.47 10.32 37.95
C ILE A 8 50.25 10.03 37.06
N PRO A 9 49.39 9.04 37.40
CA PRO A 9 48.23 8.69 36.57
C PRO A 9 47.31 9.89 36.41
N THR A 10 46.85 10.16 35.19
CA THR A 10 45.92 11.26 34.98
C THR A 10 44.57 10.96 35.61
N ARG A 11 43.79 12.01 35.93
CA ARG A 11 42.46 11.87 36.55
C ARG A 11 41.53 10.95 35.74
N ASP A 12 41.70 10.92 34.43
CA ASP A 12 40.89 10.16 33.48
C ASP A 12 41.21 8.65 33.51
N GLU A 13 42.43 8.29 33.95
CA GLU A 13 42.84 6.90 34.25
C GLU A 13 42.39 6.48 35.65
N LEU A 14 42.50 7.37 36.63
CA LEU A 14 42.20 7.09 38.04
C LEU A 14 40.69 7.08 38.36
N VAL A 15 39.89 7.79 37.55
CA VAL A 15 38.43 7.90 37.72
C VAL A 15 37.76 7.64 36.37
N ARG A 16 36.88 6.63 36.31
CA ARG A 16 36.01 6.37 35.13
C ARG A 16 35.10 7.57 34.86
N LEU A 17 35.58 8.51 34.04
CA LEU A 17 34.75 9.59 33.52
C LEU A 17 33.65 9.01 32.63
N LYS A 18 32.45 9.58 32.74
CA LYS A 18 31.30 9.17 31.93
C LYS A 18 31.63 9.45 30.45
N LYS A 19 31.80 8.39 29.64
CA LYS A 19 32.09 8.48 28.20
C LYS A 19 31.12 9.49 27.58
N LYS A 20 31.64 10.49 26.85
CA LYS A 20 30.80 11.47 26.14
C LYS A 20 29.79 10.71 25.28
N PRO A 21 28.50 11.08 25.30
CA PRO A 21 27.49 10.40 24.50
C PRO A 21 27.89 10.47 23.03
N GLU A 22 27.87 9.31 22.37
CA GLU A 22 28.35 9.17 21.00
C GLU A 22 27.40 9.92 20.05
N GLN A 23 27.87 11.02 19.48
CA GLN A 23 27.08 11.84 18.58
C GLN A 23 26.99 11.12 17.23
N LYS A 24 25.80 10.62 16.89
CA LYS A 24 25.57 9.93 15.61
C LYS A 24 25.81 10.89 14.44
N ASP A 25 26.65 10.47 13.50
CA ASP A 25 26.94 11.26 12.31
C ASP A 25 25.68 11.55 11.50
N LYS A 26 25.46 12.83 11.16
CA LYS A 26 24.31 13.25 10.34
C LYS A 26 24.26 12.53 8.99
N ASP A 27 25.44 12.23 8.44
CA ASP A 27 25.59 11.54 7.15
C ASP A 27 25.24 10.06 7.22
N SER A 28 25.59 9.36 8.31
CA SER A 28 25.22 7.95 8.49
C SER A 28 23.71 7.79 8.74
N VAL A 29 23.11 8.68 9.53
CA VAL A 29 21.65 8.74 9.73
C VAL A 29 20.92 9.00 8.41
N ARG A 30 21.45 9.90 7.57
CA ARG A 30 20.89 10.15 6.22
C ARG A 30 20.99 8.89 5.37
N LEU A 31 22.19 8.35 5.17
CA LEU A 31 22.41 7.16 4.34
C LEU A 31 21.54 5.98 4.80
N TYR A 32 21.37 5.82 6.11
CA TYR A 32 20.52 4.79 6.71
C TYR A 32 19.06 4.91 6.24
N LYS A 33 18.44 6.11 6.31
CA LYS A 33 17.07 6.37 5.85
C LYS A 33 16.84 6.09 4.35
N TRP A 34 17.88 6.22 3.53
CA TRP A 34 17.81 5.97 2.08
C TRP A 34 18.17 4.53 1.68
N ARG A 35 18.74 3.74 2.61
CA ARG A 35 19.11 2.32 2.38
C ARG A 35 18.24 1.31 3.14
N HIS A 36 17.46 1.71 4.14
CA HIS A 36 16.73 0.79 5.02
C HIS A 36 15.21 1.06 5.07
N CYS A 37 14.45 0.01 5.35
CA CYS A 37 13.01 0.04 5.52
C CYS A 37 12.63 0.76 6.83
N SER A 38 11.76 1.78 6.76
CA SER A 38 11.33 2.54 7.95
C SER A 38 10.47 1.73 8.94
N LEU A 39 10.01 0.52 8.58
CA LEU A 39 9.31 -0.39 9.51
C LEU A 39 10.26 -1.41 10.14
N SER A 40 10.93 -2.22 9.32
CA SER A 40 11.70 -3.38 9.79
C SER A 40 13.20 -3.11 10.00
N GLN A 41 13.70 -1.93 9.65
CA GLN A 41 15.13 -1.55 9.77
C GLN A 41 16.09 -2.38 8.89
N GLU A 42 15.58 -3.34 8.13
CA GLU A 42 16.29 -4.14 7.11
C GLU A 42 16.68 -3.29 5.89
N ALA A 43 17.68 -3.74 5.13
CA ALA A 43 18.04 -3.12 3.84
C ALA A 43 16.87 -3.13 2.84
N LEU A 44 16.78 -2.10 1.99
CA LEU A 44 15.72 -1.97 0.99
C LEU A 44 15.88 -2.99 -0.14
N SER A 45 14.83 -3.77 -0.38
CA SER A 45 14.75 -4.79 -1.43
C SER A 45 13.63 -4.48 -2.42
N LYS A 46 13.84 -4.77 -3.71
CA LYS A 46 12.77 -4.67 -4.71
C LYS A 46 11.73 -5.77 -4.45
N PRO A 47 10.42 -5.49 -4.52
CA PRO A 47 9.78 -4.19 -4.80
C PRO A 47 9.74 -3.25 -3.58
N ILE A 48 10.17 -2.00 -3.80
CA ILE A 48 10.19 -0.94 -2.78
C ILE A 48 8.87 -0.17 -2.85
N LEU A 49 8.26 0.06 -1.69
CA LEU A 49 7.04 0.84 -1.53
C LEU A 49 7.33 2.17 -0.82
N ALA A 50 6.58 3.21 -1.14
CA ALA A 50 6.54 4.47 -0.40
C ALA A 50 5.14 4.77 0.13
N CYS A 51 5.05 5.52 1.22
CA CYS A 51 3.77 6.00 1.76
C CYS A 51 3.48 7.47 1.38
N GLU A 52 2.28 7.92 1.74
CA GLU A 52 1.83 9.31 1.56
C GLU A 52 2.71 10.35 2.31
N LEU A 53 3.52 9.92 3.29
CA LEU A 53 4.49 10.76 4.02
C LEU A 53 5.93 10.60 3.50
N GLY A 54 6.13 9.99 2.33
CA GLY A 54 7.45 9.91 1.67
C GLY A 54 8.44 8.90 2.25
N ARG A 55 8.05 8.10 3.25
CA ARG A 55 8.92 7.07 3.87
C ARG A 55 8.99 5.82 2.99
N LEU A 56 10.17 5.20 2.95
CA LEU A 56 10.46 4.00 2.18
C LEU A 56 10.29 2.71 3.00
N TYR A 57 9.79 1.66 2.35
CA TYR A 57 9.47 0.37 2.96
C TYR A 57 9.69 -0.80 1.99
N ASN A 58 10.01 -1.97 2.53
CA ASN A 58 9.93 -3.23 1.78
C ASN A 58 8.47 -3.71 1.77
N LYS A 59 8.02 -4.28 0.64
CA LYS A 59 6.67 -4.84 0.49
C LYS A 59 6.34 -5.90 1.54
N GLU A 60 7.32 -6.75 1.86
CA GLU A 60 7.16 -7.77 2.90
C GLU A 60 6.95 -7.20 4.30
N SER A 61 7.71 -6.17 4.69
CA SER A 61 7.60 -5.54 6.02
C SER A 61 6.24 -4.89 6.23
N ILE A 62 5.65 -4.31 5.18
CA ILE A 62 4.27 -3.79 5.21
C ILE A 62 3.27 -4.94 5.34
N LEU A 63 3.45 -6.05 4.61
CA LEU A 63 2.56 -7.21 4.71
C LEU A 63 2.59 -7.81 6.12
N ARG A 64 3.77 -8.02 6.70
CA ARG A 64 3.96 -8.46 8.09
C ARG A 64 3.25 -7.51 9.07
N HIS A 65 3.52 -6.21 9.00
CA HIS A 65 2.87 -5.21 9.85
C HIS A 65 1.33 -5.18 9.72
N LEU A 66 0.78 -5.37 8.52
CA LEU A 66 -0.67 -5.42 8.30
C LEU A 66 -1.33 -6.73 8.77
N LEU A 67 -0.55 -7.81 8.96
CA LEU A 67 -0.98 -9.05 9.59
C LEU A 67 -0.91 -8.91 11.12
N ASP A 68 0.25 -8.54 11.66
CA ASP A 68 0.45 -8.37 13.12
C ASP A 68 -0.52 -7.34 13.72
N ARG A 69 -0.92 -6.31 12.96
CA ARG A 69 -1.92 -5.32 13.39
C ARG A 69 -3.34 -5.91 13.56
N LYS A 70 -3.63 -7.08 12.98
CA LYS A 70 -4.91 -7.80 13.21
C LYS A 70 -4.83 -8.70 14.45
N ASP A 71 -3.62 -9.10 14.85
CA ASP A 71 -3.40 -9.94 16.03
C ASP A 71 -3.53 -9.08 17.30
N PRO A 72 -4.55 -9.30 18.16
CA PRO A 72 -4.75 -8.48 19.36
C PRO A 72 -3.66 -8.63 20.42
N GLN A 73 -2.74 -9.59 20.25
CA GLN A 73 -1.63 -9.88 21.17
C GLN A 73 -0.30 -9.19 20.79
N LYS A 74 -0.21 -8.52 19.63
CA LYS A 74 1.03 -7.89 19.12
C LYS A 74 0.90 -6.37 18.93
N THR A 75 -0.03 -5.74 19.64
CA THR A 75 -0.48 -4.36 19.36
C THR A 75 0.49 -3.25 19.76
N ASP A 76 1.65 -3.58 20.32
CA ASP A 76 2.63 -2.64 20.88
C ASP A 76 3.46 -1.90 19.81
N LEU A 77 3.34 -2.31 18.55
CA LEU A 77 3.93 -1.59 17.43
C LEU A 77 3.31 -0.18 17.31
N PRO A 78 4.12 0.89 17.18
CA PRO A 78 3.61 2.25 17.04
C PRO A 78 2.65 2.33 15.85
N ARG A 79 1.44 2.84 16.09
CA ARG A 79 0.36 2.90 15.09
C ARG A 79 0.79 3.75 13.89
N SER A 80 1.32 3.09 12.87
CA SER A 80 1.68 3.73 11.62
C SER A 80 0.42 4.26 10.92
N HIS A 81 0.60 5.24 10.04
CA HIS A 81 -0.48 5.81 9.23
C HIS A 81 -0.96 4.85 8.11
N LEU A 82 -0.39 3.63 8.06
CA LEU A 82 -0.66 2.55 7.10
C LEU A 82 -1.79 1.66 7.65
N ARG A 83 -3.01 1.88 7.17
CA ARG A 83 -4.18 1.07 7.52
C ARG A 83 -4.38 -0.11 6.58
N GLY A 84 -3.79 -0.07 5.39
CA GLY A 84 -3.77 -1.16 4.40
C GLY A 84 -2.89 -0.83 3.19
N LEU A 85 -2.77 -1.77 2.26
CA LEU A 85 -1.92 -1.64 1.05
C LEU A 85 -2.28 -0.47 0.12
N LYS A 86 -3.45 0.17 0.30
CA LYS A 86 -3.88 1.36 -0.46
C LYS A 86 -3.20 2.65 0.01
N ASP A 87 -2.60 2.62 1.20
CA ASP A 87 -1.88 3.74 1.81
C ASP A 87 -0.38 3.75 1.41
N THR A 88 0.00 2.89 0.46
CA THR A 88 1.36 2.69 -0.04
C THR A 88 1.35 2.53 -1.56
N LYS A 89 2.37 3.06 -2.24
CA LYS A 89 2.56 2.98 -3.69
C LYS A 89 3.88 2.30 -4.01
N GLU A 90 3.89 1.41 -5.00
CA GLU A 90 5.11 0.76 -5.50
C GLU A 90 5.92 1.72 -6.37
N LEU A 91 7.22 1.84 -6.07
CA LEU A 91 8.12 2.79 -6.70
C LEU A 91 8.84 2.17 -7.90
N ILE A 92 8.85 2.91 -9.01
CA ILE A 92 9.62 2.59 -10.22
C ILE A 92 10.97 3.29 -10.09
N LEU A 93 11.97 2.55 -9.59
CA LEU A 93 13.33 3.02 -9.35
C LEU A 93 14.31 2.49 -10.39
N THR A 94 15.05 3.39 -11.04
CA THR A 94 16.12 3.06 -11.98
C THR A 94 17.38 2.63 -11.21
N PRO A 95 17.94 1.43 -11.50
CA PRO A 95 19.17 0.97 -10.83
C PRO A 95 20.38 1.84 -11.22
N ASN A 96 21.33 1.99 -10.31
CA ASN A 96 22.57 2.72 -10.57
C ASN A 96 23.56 1.87 -11.38
N PRO A 97 23.90 2.24 -12.64
CA PRO A 97 24.87 1.49 -13.44
C PRO A 97 26.30 1.54 -12.89
N ALA A 98 26.64 2.50 -12.02
CA ALA A 98 27.92 2.49 -11.31
C ALA A 98 28.02 1.34 -10.31
N LEU A 99 26.92 1.03 -9.60
CA LEU A 99 26.89 0.02 -8.54
C LEU A 99 26.71 -1.41 -9.05
N GLU A 100 26.18 -1.59 -10.27
CA GLU A 100 26.21 -2.91 -10.93
C GLU A 100 27.62 -3.28 -11.40
N ARG A 101 28.39 -2.29 -11.89
CA ARG A 101 29.80 -2.47 -12.30
C ARG A 101 30.76 -2.68 -11.12
N SER A 102 30.40 -2.26 -9.91
CA SER A 102 31.24 -2.45 -8.71
C SER A 102 31.02 -3.81 -8.01
N LYS A 103 30.30 -4.76 -8.63
CA LYS A 103 30.19 -6.15 -8.12
C LYS A 103 31.49 -6.94 -8.34
N ASP A 104 32.36 -6.48 -9.22
CA ASP A 104 33.68 -7.06 -9.44
C ASP A 104 34.60 -6.72 -8.25
N PHE A 105 34.95 -7.77 -7.51
CA PHE A 105 35.40 -7.80 -6.11
C PHE A 105 36.81 -7.23 -5.83
N ARG A 106 37.24 -6.14 -6.48
CA ARG A 106 38.65 -5.66 -6.40
C ARG A 106 38.88 -4.17 -6.16
N THR A 107 37.85 -3.33 -6.19
CA THR A 107 37.99 -1.90 -5.87
C THR A 107 36.98 -1.55 -4.80
N GLY A 108 37.44 -0.93 -3.71
CA GLY A 108 36.57 -0.49 -2.62
C GLY A 108 35.56 0.53 -3.12
N GLY A 109 34.34 0.08 -3.40
CA GLY A 109 33.27 0.93 -3.92
C GLY A 109 32.89 2.01 -2.91
N ASP A 110 32.52 3.19 -3.41
CA ASP A 110 32.19 4.33 -2.55
C ASP A 110 31.14 3.95 -1.50
N PRO A 111 31.42 4.08 -0.19
CA PRO A 111 30.48 3.66 0.85
C PRO A 111 29.16 4.44 0.78
N ASN A 112 29.18 5.62 0.16
CA ASN A 112 28.05 6.53 -0.06
C ASN A 112 27.31 6.31 -1.41
N ALA A 113 27.73 5.39 -2.27
CA ALA A 113 27.07 5.12 -3.55
C ALA A 113 25.62 4.64 -3.35
N ALA A 114 24.68 5.20 -4.10
CA ALA A 114 23.28 4.78 -4.04
C ALA A 114 23.01 3.55 -4.95
N PRO A 115 22.14 2.60 -4.57
CA PRO A 115 21.68 1.55 -5.48
C PRO A 115 20.81 2.05 -6.64
N PHE A 116 20.32 3.29 -6.57
CA PHE A 116 19.34 3.87 -7.50
C PHE A 116 19.74 5.29 -7.93
N VAL A 117 19.32 5.67 -9.14
CA VAL A 117 19.58 6.99 -9.75
C VAL A 117 18.30 7.61 -10.31
N CYS A 118 18.27 8.93 -10.45
CA CYS A 118 17.25 9.62 -11.23
C CYS A 118 17.44 9.30 -12.73
N PRO A 119 16.40 8.85 -13.47
CA PRO A 119 16.52 8.51 -14.89
C PRO A 119 16.83 9.71 -15.81
N ILE A 120 16.67 10.94 -15.33
CA ILE A 120 16.78 12.16 -16.15
C ILE A 120 18.05 12.94 -15.81
N THR A 121 18.29 13.20 -14.52
CA THR A 121 19.47 13.98 -14.09
C THR A 121 20.67 13.11 -13.73
N GLY A 122 20.57 11.78 -13.79
CA GLY A 122 21.65 10.85 -13.39
C GLY A 122 22.03 10.87 -11.90
N LEU A 123 21.45 11.77 -11.10
CA LEU A 123 21.77 11.97 -9.69
C LEU A 123 21.47 10.72 -8.85
N GLU A 124 22.39 10.39 -7.96
CA GLU A 124 22.27 9.27 -7.03
C GLU A 124 21.26 9.51 -5.91
N MET A 125 20.49 8.48 -5.58
CA MET A 125 19.48 8.49 -4.52
C MET A 125 20.07 8.21 -3.12
N ASN A 126 21.10 8.97 -2.74
CA ASN A 126 21.80 8.86 -1.44
C ASN A 126 21.36 9.90 -0.39
N GLY A 127 20.35 10.73 -0.73
CA GLY A 127 19.81 11.77 0.14
C GLY A 127 20.55 13.11 0.14
N ARG A 128 21.69 13.24 -0.56
CA ARG A 128 22.33 14.56 -0.78
C ARG A 128 21.48 15.48 -1.65
N PHE A 129 20.62 14.89 -2.49
CA PHE A 129 19.64 15.59 -3.31
C PHE A 129 18.23 15.17 -2.89
N ARG A 130 17.28 16.10 -2.97
CA ARG A 130 15.86 15.83 -2.74
C ARG A 130 15.27 15.08 -3.92
N PHE A 131 14.50 14.03 -3.64
CA PHE A 131 13.75 13.25 -4.63
C PHE A 131 12.25 13.36 -4.37
N VAL A 132 11.49 13.27 -5.43
CA VAL A 132 10.03 13.31 -5.45
C VAL A 132 9.50 12.14 -6.26
N PHE A 133 8.29 11.69 -5.94
CA PHE A 133 7.59 10.69 -6.73
C PHE A 133 6.15 11.09 -6.98
N ASP A 134 5.60 10.59 -8.09
CA ASP A 134 4.17 10.69 -8.39
C ASP A 134 3.41 9.53 -7.73
N TRP A 135 2.37 9.87 -6.96
CA TRP A 135 1.50 8.89 -6.32
C TRP A 135 0.73 8.00 -7.31
N ASN A 136 0.39 8.50 -8.49
CA ASN A 136 -0.45 7.76 -9.44
C ASN A 136 0.36 6.70 -10.19
N THR A 137 1.49 7.08 -10.79
CA THR A 137 2.38 6.19 -11.55
C THR A 137 3.35 5.43 -10.66
N GLY A 138 3.91 6.07 -9.62
CA GLY A 138 5.01 5.54 -8.80
C GLY A 138 6.40 5.88 -9.36
N ARG A 139 6.50 6.70 -10.41
CA ARG A 139 7.78 7.13 -11.00
C ARG A 139 8.51 8.08 -10.04
N VAL A 140 9.81 7.84 -9.86
CA VAL A 140 10.69 8.62 -8.98
C VAL A 140 11.64 9.49 -9.79
N ILE A 141 11.73 10.78 -9.47
CA ILE A 141 12.65 11.74 -10.09
C ILE A 141 13.29 12.65 -9.03
N SER A 142 14.39 13.33 -9.39
CA SER A 142 14.97 14.35 -8.52
C SER A 142 14.11 15.63 -8.54
N GLU A 143 14.15 16.43 -7.49
CA GLU A 143 13.45 17.72 -7.46
C GLU A 143 13.96 18.67 -8.57
N ARG A 144 15.24 18.54 -8.95
CA ARG A 144 15.84 19.25 -10.09
C ARG A 144 15.21 18.82 -11.43
N ALA A 145 15.02 17.52 -11.64
CA ALA A 145 14.33 17.00 -12.83
C ALA A 145 12.88 17.51 -12.88
N TYR A 146 12.17 17.50 -11.75
CA TYR A 146 10.78 17.99 -11.67
C TYR A 146 10.65 19.46 -12.07
N LYS A 147 11.61 20.32 -11.69
CA LYS A 147 11.61 21.74 -12.09
C LYS A 147 11.84 21.97 -13.58
N ILE A 148 12.52 21.05 -14.25
CA ILE A 148 12.76 21.10 -15.71
C ILE A 148 11.53 20.57 -16.46
N LEU A 149 10.99 19.41 -16.03
CA LEU A 149 9.86 18.73 -16.68
C LEU A 149 8.48 19.36 -16.42
N LYS A 150 8.38 20.48 -15.70
CA LYS A 150 7.08 21.04 -15.31
C LYS A 150 6.19 21.37 -16.52
N ASP A 151 6.82 21.67 -17.65
CA ASP A 151 6.18 22.11 -18.89
C ASP A 151 6.07 21.00 -19.95
N ASP A 152 6.82 19.90 -19.80
CA ASP A 152 6.82 18.77 -20.76
C ASP A 152 5.57 17.89 -20.60
N PRO A 153 4.76 17.66 -21.65
CA PRO A 153 3.46 16.98 -21.52
C PRO A 153 3.55 15.48 -21.23
N ALA A 154 4.64 14.82 -21.63
CA ALA A 154 4.80 13.37 -21.46
C ALA A 154 5.16 12.97 -20.02
N ASP A 155 5.90 13.82 -19.32
CA ASP A 155 6.48 13.54 -17.99
C ASP A 155 5.87 14.41 -16.87
N LYS A 156 4.77 15.12 -17.16
CA LYS A 156 4.14 16.08 -16.26
C LYS A 156 3.54 15.43 -15.01
N ILE A 157 4.21 15.59 -13.87
CA ILE A 157 3.66 15.22 -12.57
C ILE A 157 2.76 16.36 -12.04
N LEU A 158 1.52 16.03 -11.68
CA LEU A 158 0.60 16.99 -11.06
C LEU A 158 1.05 17.33 -9.63
N GLU A 159 1.07 18.62 -9.28
CA GLU A 159 1.44 19.12 -7.95
C GLU A 159 0.60 18.52 -6.81
N GLU A 160 -0.68 18.22 -7.07
CA GLU A 160 -1.54 17.53 -6.09
C GLU A 160 -1.03 16.12 -5.76
N ASN A 161 -0.41 15.43 -6.72
CA ASN A 161 0.02 14.03 -6.61
C ASN A 161 1.48 13.86 -6.21
N LEU A 162 2.30 14.90 -6.37
CA LEU A 162 3.71 14.96 -6.00
C LEU A 162 3.93 14.75 -4.49
N ILE A 163 4.86 13.86 -4.13
CA ILE A 163 5.27 13.57 -2.75
C ILE A 163 6.80 13.56 -2.66
N ILE A 164 7.36 14.23 -1.65
CA ILE A 164 8.80 14.27 -1.37
C ILE A 164 9.20 12.98 -0.64
N LEU A 165 10.29 12.33 -1.07
CA LEU A 165 10.84 11.15 -0.41
C LEU A 165 11.76 11.55 0.75
N ASN A 166 11.61 10.86 1.89
CA ASN A 166 12.36 11.08 3.13
C ASN A 166 12.53 12.58 3.48
N PRO A 167 11.43 13.32 3.70
CA PRO A 167 11.49 14.72 4.15
C PRO A 167 12.26 14.84 5.47
N GLU A 168 12.79 16.04 5.74
CA GLU A 168 13.48 16.33 7.00
C GLU A 168 12.47 16.31 8.16
N GLU A 169 12.90 15.75 9.31
CA GLU A 169 11.99 15.44 10.43
C GLU A 169 11.52 16.66 11.23
N GLU A 170 12.15 17.81 11.02
CA GLU A 170 12.08 19.00 11.85
C GLU A 170 11.68 20.24 11.03
N GLY A 171 10.60 20.11 10.24
CA GLY A 171 10.08 21.21 9.43
C GLY A 171 8.65 21.01 8.92
N ASP A 172 8.03 22.11 8.50
CA ASP A 172 6.63 22.19 8.05
C ASP A 172 6.29 21.20 6.93
N GLU A 173 7.29 20.79 6.14
CA GLU A 173 7.16 19.83 5.03
C GLU A 173 6.37 18.57 5.43
N ILE A 174 6.66 17.98 6.60
CA ILE A 174 5.96 16.78 7.08
C ILE A 174 4.48 17.07 7.35
N ASP A 175 4.16 18.25 7.87
CA ASP A 175 2.77 18.63 8.17
C ASP A 175 2.01 19.03 6.91
N THR A 176 2.69 19.59 5.89
CA THR A 176 2.09 19.71 4.54
C THR A 176 1.79 18.34 3.92
N LEU A 177 2.64 17.32 4.17
CA LEU A 177 2.38 15.96 3.68
C LEU A 177 1.26 15.25 4.47
N LYS A 178 1.16 15.46 5.79
CA LYS A 178 0.02 14.97 6.60
C LYS A 178 -1.31 15.59 6.14
N THR A 179 -1.37 16.90 5.95
CA THR A 179 -2.58 17.59 5.47
C THR A 179 -2.95 17.21 4.04
N LYS A 180 -1.97 17.01 3.14
CA LYS A 180 -2.19 16.42 1.80
C LYS A 180 -2.72 14.98 1.88
N MET A 181 -2.17 14.13 2.74
CA MET A 181 -2.67 12.77 2.98
C MET A 181 -4.12 12.78 3.47
N GLU A 182 -4.44 13.58 4.48
CA GLU A 182 -5.78 13.65 5.06
C GLU A 182 -6.82 14.19 4.08
N SER A 183 -6.49 15.25 3.32
CA SER A 183 -7.37 15.79 2.29
C SER A 183 -7.61 14.80 1.13
N ARG A 184 -6.59 14.09 0.63
CA ARG A 184 -6.77 13.00 -0.36
C ARG A 184 -7.66 11.88 0.20
N ARG A 185 -7.42 11.44 1.44
CA ARG A 185 -8.24 10.42 2.13
C ARG A 185 -9.68 10.89 2.35
N ALA A 186 -9.91 12.18 2.61
CA ALA A 186 -11.24 12.77 2.71
C ALA A 186 -11.96 12.80 1.34
N ARG A 187 -11.31 13.29 0.28
CA ARG A 187 -11.81 13.28 -1.11
C ARG A 187 -12.22 11.86 -1.55
N GLN A 188 -11.37 10.86 -1.29
CA GLN A 188 -11.70 9.45 -1.59
C GLN A 188 -12.88 8.89 -0.78
N LYS A 189 -13.08 9.33 0.48
CA LYS A 189 -14.24 8.94 1.28
C LYS A 189 -15.52 9.62 0.76
N ALA A 190 -15.43 10.88 0.33
CA ALA A 190 -16.54 11.60 -0.28
C ALA A 190 -16.98 10.94 -1.60
N ALA A 191 -16.04 10.64 -2.50
CA ALA A 191 -16.34 9.95 -3.76
C ALA A 191 -16.97 8.55 -3.57
N LYS A 192 -16.58 7.82 -2.51
CA LYS A 192 -17.23 6.55 -2.15
C LYS A 192 -18.64 6.73 -1.58
N LYS A 193 -18.92 7.86 -0.91
CA LYS A 193 -20.26 8.21 -0.42
C LYS A 193 -21.16 8.65 -1.58
N SER A 194 -20.69 9.46 -2.52
CA SER A 194 -21.46 9.85 -3.71
C SER A 194 -21.78 8.64 -4.58
N ASN A 195 -20.80 7.78 -4.89
CA ASN A 195 -21.05 6.56 -5.67
C ASN A 195 -21.95 5.54 -4.95
N LYS A 196 -22.06 5.61 -3.62
CA LYS A 196 -23.04 4.82 -2.86
C LYS A 196 -24.44 5.46 -2.90
N ARG A 197 -24.55 6.79 -2.95
CA ARG A 197 -25.82 7.51 -3.12
C ARG A 197 -26.38 7.33 -4.53
N SER A 198 -25.59 7.54 -5.58
CA SER A 198 -26.04 7.33 -6.96
C SER A 198 -26.42 5.86 -7.24
N LYS A 199 -25.72 4.88 -6.64
CA LYS A 199 -26.13 3.47 -6.69
C LYS A 199 -27.44 3.17 -5.92
N ASN A 200 -27.89 4.06 -5.05
CA ASN A 200 -29.14 3.95 -4.30
C ASN A 200 -30.25 4.83 -4.89
N GLU A 201 -29.93 5.89 -5.62
CA GLU A 201 -30.86 6.77 -6.35
C GLU A 201 -31.31 6.13 -7.68
N VAL A 202 -30.46 5.31 -8.33
CA VAL A 202 -30.85 4.46 -9.48
C VAL A 202 -31.84 3.32 -9.09
N LEU A 203 -32.27 3.25 -7.83
CA LEU A 203 -33.35 2.38 -7.36
C LEU A 203 -34.63 3.14 -6.95
N ASP A 204 -34.66 4.47 -7.08
CA ASP A 204 -35.71 5.34 -6.50
C ASP A 204 -36.23 6.46 -7.45
N GLU A 205 -35.78 6.54 -8.72
CA GLU A 205 -36.24 7.56 -9.69
C GLU A 205 -36.73 7.00 -11.05
N GLU A 206 -37.84 6.27 -11.02
CA GLU A 206 -38.87 6.10 -12.08
C GLU A 206 -40.18 5.79 -11.30
N GLU A 207 -41.27 6.57 -11.26
CA GLU A 207 -41.82 7.61 -12.14
C GLU A 207 -42.52 8.76 -11.34
N ALA A 208 -42.73 9.91 -11.99
CA ALA A 208 -43.96 10.71 -11.82
C ALA A 208 -44.37 11.36 -13.17
N PRO A 209 -45.68 11.53 -13.49
CA PRO A 209 -46.14 11.09 -14.82
C PRO A 209 -46.93 12.11 -15.66
N SER A 210 -47.10 11.85 -16.97
CA SER A 210 -48.34 12.22 -17.70
C SER A 210 -48.62 11.45 -19.02
N VAL A 211 -49.79 10.76 -19.08
CA VAL A 211 -50.84 10.91 -20.16
C VAL A 211 -50.43 10.41 -21.59
N VAL A 212 -50.87 9.29 -22.21
CA VAL A 212 -52.18 8.55 -22.26
C VAL A 212 -52.14 7.14 -22.94
N LYS A 213 -52.96 6.15 -22.48
CA LYS A 213 -53.43 4.85 -23.12
C LYS A 213 -52.35 3.80 -23.47
N LYS A 214 -52.51 2.47 -23.35
CA LYS A 214 -53.52 1.45 -22.91
C LYS A 214 -52.72 0.14 -22.67
N ALA A 215 -53.09 -0.89 -21.89
CA ALA A 215 -54.13 -1.09 -20.87
C ALA A 215 -53.90 -2.44 -20.15
N LYS A 216 -54.26 -2.52 -18.85
CA LYS A 216 -54.64 -3.74 -18.06
C LYS A 216 -53.59 -4.87 -17.88
N ALA A 217 -53.46 -5.52 -16.72
CA ALA A 217 -53.94 -5.22 -15.35
C ALA A 217 -53.20 -6.11 -14.31
N ALA A 218 -52.92 -5.54 -13.12
CA ALA A 218 -53.14 -6.06 -11.74
C ALA A 218 -52.71 -7.50 -11.33
N LYS A 219 -52.35 -7.87 -10.09
CA LYS A 219 -52.06 -7.28 -8.75
C LYS A 219 -51.49 -8.44 -7.86
N ASP A 220 -50.92 -8.32 -6.64
CA ASP A 220 -50.63 -7.20 -5.73
C ASP A 220 -49.38 -7.50 -4.84
N ILE A 221 -48.42 -6.56 -4.83
CA ILE A 221 -47.65 -6.01 -3.67
C ILE A 221 -47.88 -6.64 -2.27
N LYS A 222 -46.81 -7.03 -1.54
CA LYS A 222 -46.27 -6.30 -0.33
C LYS A 222 -45.02 -6.95 0.32
N ALA A 223 -44.09 -6.12 0.79
CA ALA A 223 -42.96 -6.47 1.68
C ALA A 223 -43.26 -5.99 3.14
N PRO A 224 -42.33 -5.88 4.12
CA PRO A 224 -40.94 -6.39 4.25
C PRO A 224 -40.64 -7.03 5.64
N SER A 225 -39.42 -7.57 5.85
CA SER A 225 -38.64 -7.39 7.11
C SER A 225 -37.24 -8.04 7.08
N LYS A 226 -36.33 -7.48 7.88
CA LYS A 226 -35.06 -8.06 8.39
C LYS A 226 -35.30 -8.49 9.86
N PRO A 227 -34.53 -9.39 10.52
CA PRO A 227 -33.06 -9.44 10.46
C PRO A 227 -32.35 -10.82 10.69
N SER A 228 -31.01 -10.75 10.73
CA SER A 228 -30.04 -11.49 11.57
C SER A 228 -29.81 -13.02 11.47
N ASN A 229 -28.51 -13.32 11.43
CA ASN A 229 -27.75 -14.48 11.93
C ASN A 229 -27.95 -15.90 11.37
N ASP A 230 -26.81 -16.46 10.96
CA ASP A 230 -26.51 -17.88 11.00
C ASP A 230 -26.84 -18.51 12.35
N SER A 231 -27.62 -19.60 12.35
CA SER A 231 -27.24 -20.83 13.04
C SER A 231 -28.03 -22.01 12.51
N SER A 232 -27.31 -23.09 12.27
CA SER A 232 -27.80 -24.39 11.85
C SER A 232 -28.91 -24.96 12.75
N SER A 233 -30.06 -25.29 12.16
CA SER A 233 -30.85 -26.48 12.57
C SER A 233 -31.69 -26.95 11.38
N ALA A 234 -31.88 -28.27 11.27
CA ALA A 234 -32.47 -28.91 10.10
C ALA A 234 -33.99 -28.99 10.17
N SER A 235 -34.69 -28.70 9.07
CA SER A 235 -35.87 -29.45 8.61
C SER A 235 -36.41 -28.92 7.27
N SER A 236 -37.07 -29.81 6.52
CA SER A 236 -37.60 -29.64 5.15
C SER A 236 -36.54 -29.51 4.04
N SER A 237 -36.43 -30.57 3.23
CA SER A 237 -35.56 -30.65 2.05
C SER A 237 -36.18 -29.94 0.85
N SER A 238 -36.13 -28.61 0.80
CA SER A 238 -36.43 -27.89 -0.43
C SER A 238 -35.34 -28.20 -1.48
N SER A 239 -35.76 -28.79 -2.60
CA SER A 239 -34.85 -29.01 -3.72
C SER A 239 -34.48 -27.66 -4.33
N VAL A 240 -33.19 -27.41 -4.57
CA VAL A 240 -32.68 -26.20 -5.25
C VAL A 240 -33.34 -26.00 -6.63
N GLN A 241 -33.91 -27.06 -7.20
CA GLN A 241 -34.70 -27.02 -8.43
C GLN A 241 -36.01 -26.23 -8.29
N SER A 242 -36.63 -26.28 -7.11
CA SER A 242 -37.94 -25.69 -6.80
C SER A 242 -37.90 -24.21 -6.40
N ASP A 243 -36.71 -23.62 -6.26
CA ASP A 243 -36.56 -22.20 -5.89
C ASP A 243 -36.63 -21.28 -7.11
N ASP A 244 -37.74 -20.56 -7.32
CA ASP A 244 -37.86 -19.60 -8.43
C ASP A 244 -36.99 -18.33 -8.29
N SER A 245 -36.39 -18.12 -7.11
CA SER A 245 -35.40 -17.05 -6.89
C SER A 245 -34.04 -17.32 -7.53
N LYS A 246 -33.80 -18.54 -8.05
CA LYS A 246 -32.50 -18.98 -8.59
C LYS A 246 -32.57 -19.12 -10.11
N SER A 247 -31.59 -18.55 -10.81
CA SER A 247 -31.48 -18.65 -12.27
C SER A 247 -31.27 -20.09 -12.75
N GLU A 248 -31.74 -20.42 -13.96
CA GLU A 248 -31.55 -21.75 -14.55
C GLU A 248 -30.07 -22.16 -14.61
N VAL A 249 -29.17 -21.20 -14.91
CA VAL A 249 -27.72 -21.44 -14.95
C VAL A 249 -27.23 -21.96 -13.60
N TYR A 250 -27.68 -21.38 -12.49
CA TYR A 250 -27.33 -21.86 -11.15
C TYR A 250 -27.95 -23.23 -10.85
N LYS A 251 -29.22 -23.45 -11.20
CA LYS A 251 -29.91 -24.75 -11.04
C LYS A 251 -29.18 -25.88 -11.81
N SER A 252 -28.60 -25.58 -12.97
CA SER A 252 -27.88 -26.53 -13.83
C SER A 252 -26.55 -27.04 -13.30
N ILE A 253 -26.01 -26.43 -12.24
CA ILE A 253 -24.74 -26.85 -11.62
C ILE A 253 -24.93 -28.14 -10.78
N PHE A 254 -26.17 -28.42 -10.36
CA PHE A 254 -26.53 -29.56 -9.52
C PHE A 254 -27.05 -30.73 -10.34
N SER A 255 -26.62 -31.95 -10.00
CA SER A 255 -27.00 -33.22 -10.65
C SER A 255 -28.49 -33.57 -10.59
N SER A 256 -29.27 -32.82 -9.80
CA SER A 256 -30.73 -32.90 -9.73
C SER A 256 -31.45 -32.19 -10.88
N HIS A 257 -30.77 -31.34 -11.67
CA HIS A 257 -31.39 -30.69 -12.84
C HIS A 257 -31.29 -31.56 -14.10
N PRO A 258 -32.33 -31.69 -14.94
CA PRO A 258 -32.27 -32.47 -16.18
C PRO A 258 -31.13 -32.05 -17.12
N LYS A 259 -30.84 -30.76 -17.27
CA LYS A 259 -29.69 -30.29 -18.10
C LYS A 259 -28.32 -30.73 -17.58
N ALA A 260 -28.22 -31.16 -16.31
CA ALA A 260 -26.98 -31.66 -15.71
C ALA A 260 -26.80 -33.18 -15.88
N GLN A 261 -27.84 -33.92 -16.27
CA GLN A 261 -27.78 -35.38 -16.44
C GLN A 261 -27.20 -35.79 -17.79
N ASN A 262 -27.35 -34.93 -18.81
CA ASN A 262 -26.93 -35.18 -20.19
C ASN A 262 -25.65 -34.41 -20.60
N GLN A 263 -24.90 -33.85 -19.63
CA GLN A 263 -23.61 -33.22 -19.93
C GLN A 263 -22.59 -34.29 -20.34
N PRO A 264 -21.72 -34.05 -21.33
CA PRO A 264 -20.64 -34.98 -21.70
C PRO A 264 -19.43 -34.91 -20.75
N LYS A 265 -19.37 -33.91 -19.86
CA LYS A 265 -18.25 -33.67 -18.93
C LYS A 265 -18.77 -33.11 -17.62
N GLY A 266 -18.18 -33.52 -16.49
CA GLY A 266 -18.57 -33.06 -15.17
C GLY A 266 -18.15 -31.63 -14.85
N ASN A 267 -18.97 -30.94 -14.05
CA ASN A 267 -18.62 -29.64 -13.48
C ASN A 267 -17.55 -29.80 -12.38
N TRP A 268 -16.45 -29.04 -12.52
CA TRP A 268 -15.32 -29.07 -11.58
C TRP A 268 -15.71 -28.69 -10.14
N VAL A 269 -16.75 -27.86 -9.97
CA VAL A 269 -17.21 -27.35 -8.67
C VAL A 269 -18.05 -28.37 -7.89
N THR A 270 -18.83 -29.21 -8.58
CA THR A 270 -19.77 -30.17 -7.96
C THR A 270 -19.34 -31.63 -8.06
N PHE A 271 -18.16 -31.90 -8.64
CA PHE A 271 -17.46 -33.20 -8.72
C PHE A 271 -18.41 -34.41 -8.77
N GLY A 272 -19.13 -34.54 -9.89
CA GLY A 272 -20.11 -35.61 -10.06
C GLY A 272 -19.45 -36.96 -10.38
N PRO A 273 -19.66 -38.03 -9.57
CA PRO A 273 -19.06 -39.36 -9.79
C PRO A 273 -19.65 -40.13 -10.99
N ARG A 274 -20.41 -39.45 -11.86
CA ARG A 274 -20.90 -39.97 -13.15
C ARG A 274 -19.94 -39.68 -14.30
N TYR A 275 -18.90 -38.89 -14.06
CA TYR A 275 -17.93 -38.44 -15.04
C TYR A 275 -16.53 -38.90 -14.63
N ASN A 276 -15.99 -39.87 -15.36
CA ASN A 276 -14.60 -40.33 -15.26
C ASN A 276 -13.69 -39.47 -16.15
#